data_AF-F8ADB2-F1
#
_entry.id   AF-F8ADB2-F1
#
_cell.length_a   1.000
_cell.length_b   1.000
_cell.length_c   1.000
_cell.angle_alpha   90.00
_cell.angle_beta   90.00
_cell.angle_gamma   90.00
#
_symmetry.space_group_name_H-M   'P 1'
#
loop_
_entity.id
_entity.type
_entity.pdbx_description
1 polymer ?
#
loop_
_entity_poly.entity_id
_entity_poly.type
_entity_poly.pdbx_seq_one_letter_code
_entity_poly.pdbx_strand_id
1 'polypeptide(L)'
;MKKIIFLLLLIVIPIVSGLYVRFDDLSIWHKYQKYFYYENRPLFTSYDAFFFARWGKEYLEGKFQTKERDPLRFVPDNYITENVTYPSPIPMESWLGANLARIKNTHIENVALWLTPILSVLFVIPLILYFWKIDLPIAGFSGALRKTDLYINYSYIFKSCFCFSRDF
;
A
#
# COMPACT_ATOMS: atom_id res chain seq x y z
N MET A 1 -15.44 -25.34 17.63
CA MET A 1 -14.06 -25.56 17.13
C MET A 1 -13.97 -25.80 15.63
N LYS A 2 -14.58 -26.86 15.05
CA LYS A 2 -14.44 -27.18 13.61
C LYS A 2 -14.80 -26.02 12.66
N LYS A 3 -15.88 -25.28 12.94
CA LYS A 3 -16.29 -24.11 12.13
C LYS A 3 -15.30 -22.94 12.16
N ILE A 4 -14.68 -22.70 13.32
CA ILE A 4 -13.68 -21.62 13.49
C ILE A 4 -12.40 -21.98 12.74
N ILE A 5 -11.95 -23.23 12.84
CA ILE A 5 -10.78 -23.73 12.10
C ILE A 5 -11.03 -23.62 10.60
N PHE A 6 -12.24 -23.98 10.14
CA PHE A 6 -12.62 -23.84 8.75
C PHE A 6 -12.58 -22.38 8.29
N LEU A 7 -13.17 -21.44 9.04
CA LEU A 7 -13.11 -20.01 8.73
C LEU A 7 -11.67 -19.48 8.66
N LEU A 8 -10.82 -19.86 9.62
CA LEU A 8 -9.41 -19.47 9.63
C LEU A 8 -8.67 -19.97 8.38
N LEU A 9 -8.91 -21.21 7.97
CA LEU A 9 -8.32 -21.75 6.74
C LEU A 9 -8.75 -20.96 5.51
N LEU A 10 -10.03 -20.60 5.40
CA LEU A 10 -10.53 -19.80 4.28
C LEU A 10 -9.85 -18.42 4.21
N ILE A 11 -9.47 -17.83 5.34
CA ILE A 11 -8.80 -16.52 5.39
C ILE A 11 -7.31 -16.64 5.15
N VAL A 12 -6.63 -17.60 5.78
CA VAL A 12 -5.17 -17.70 5.76
C VAL A 12 -4.66 -18.09 4.37
N ILE A 13 -5.35 -19.02 3.68
CA ILE A 13 -4.89 -19.52 2.38
C ILE A 13 -4.79 -18.40 1.32
N PRO A 14 -5.82 -17.58 1.07
CA PRO A 14 -5.73 -16.49 0.09
C PRO A 14 -4.78 -15.39 0.53
N ILE A 15 -4.61 -15.16 1.84
CA ILE A 15 -3.64 -14.19 2.34
C ILE A 15 -2.21 -14.61 2.02
N VAL A 16 -1.85 -15.85 2.35
CA VAL A 16 -0.51 -16.39 2.11
C VAL A 16 -0.22 -16.45 0.61
N SER A 17 -1.18 -16.94 -0.19
CA SER A 17 -1.05 -16.98 -1.65
C SER A 17 -0.87 -15.57 -2.25
N GLY A 18 -1.72 -14.62 -1.85
CA GLY A 18 -1.68 -13.25 -2.37
C GLY A 18 -0.40 -12.48 -1.99
N LEU A 19 0.18 -12.75 -0.82
CA LEU A 19 1.47 -12.21 -0.43
C LEU A 19 2.62 -12.88 -1.19
N TYR A 20 2.55 -14.20 -1.40
CA TYR A 20 3.56 -14.94 -2.16
C TYR A 20 3.72 -14.38 -3.58
N VAL A 21 2.61 -14.19 -4.29
CA VAL A 21 2.62 -13.62 -5.66
C VAL A 21 3.24 -12.22 -5.69
N ARG A 22 2.95 -11.37 -4.69
CA ARG A 22 3.48 -10.00 -4.64
C ARG A 22 4.95 -9.95 -4.28
N PHE A 23 5.42 -10.85 -3.41
CA PHE A 23 6.82 -10.88 -3.00
C PHE A 23 7.72 -11.67 -3.96
N ASP A 24 7.17 -12.42 -4.91
CA ASP A 24 7.94 -13.11 -5.95
C ASP A 24 8.79 -12.13 -6.77
N ASP A 25 8.24 -10.95 -7.07
CA ASP A 25 8.94 -9.86 -7.77
C ASP A 25 10.21 -9.39 -7.06
N LEU A 26 10.28 -9.50 -5.72
CA LEU A 26 11.46 -9.10 -4.98
C LEU A 26 12.68 -9.91 -5.38
N SER A 27 12.52 -11.18 -5.76
CA SER A 27 13.65 -12.02 -6.21
C SER A 27 14.36 -11.40 -7.43
N ILE A 28 13.58 -10.85 -8.36
CA ILE A 28 14.06 -10.16 -9.56
C ILE A 28 14.70 -8.83 -9.20
N TRP A 29 14.10 -8.08 -8.27
CA TRP A 29 14.62 -6.79 -7.82
C TRP A 29 15.98 -6.93 -7.14
N HIS A 30 16.16 -7.98 -6.33
CA HIS A 30 17.45 -8.31 -5.71
C HIS A 30 18.49 -8.76 -6.75
N LYS A 31 18.08 -9.41 -7.84
CA LYS A 31 18.98 -9.78 -8.93
C LYS A 31 19.46 -8.56 -9.73
N TYR A 32 18.60 -7.56 -9.88
CA TYR A 32 18.84 -6.37 -10.70
C TYR A 32 18.88 -5.08 -9.89
N GLN A 33 19.53 -5.10 -8.72
CA GLN A 33 19.50 -4.00 -7.74
C GLN A 33 19.85 -2.63 -8.31
N LYS A 34 20.78 -2.56 -9.27
CA LYS A 34 21.21 -1.33 -9.93
C LYS A 34 20.04 -0.53 -10.56
N TYR A 35 18.97 -1.21 -10.96
CA TYR A 35 17.83 -0.59 -11.63
C TYR A 35 16.66 -0.31 -10.68
N PHE A 36 16.54 -1.07 -9.60
CA PHE A 36 15.38 -1.02 -8.69
C PHE A 36 15.67 -0.35 -7.34
N TYR A 37 16.96 -0.12 -7.02
CA TYR A 37 17.36 0.48 -5.76
C TYR A 37 18.24 1.71 -5.98
N TYR A 38 18.04 2.70 -5.13
CA TYR A 38 18.89 3.87 -4.99
C TYR A 38 19.39 3.95 -3.55
N GLU A 39 20.71 3.88 -3.32
CA GLU A 39 21.33 3.91 -1.98
C GLU A 39 20.69 2.93 -0.97
N ASN A 40 20.44 1.69 -1.40
CA ASN A 40 19.74 0.65 -0.63
C ASN A 40 18.26 0.94 -0.31
N ARG A 41 17.63 1.87 -1.03
CA ARG A 41 16.19 2.17 -0.94
C ARG A 41 15.50 1.66 -2.18
N PRO A 42 14.41 0.89 -2.06
CA PRO A 42 13.63 0.47 -3.21
C PRO A 42 12.99 1.70 -3.85
N LEU A 43 13.02 1.75 -5.17
CA LEU A 43 12.30 2.77 -5.93
C LEU A 43 10.81 2.47 -5.94
N PHE A 44 9.97 3.51 -5.92
CA PHE A 44 8.54 3.34 -6.12
C PHE A 44 8.23 2.99 -7.58
N THR A 45 7.22 2.17 -7.81
CA THR A 45 6.79 1.74 -9.15
C THR A 45 5.78 2.70 -9.80
N SER A 46 5.23 3.67 -9.05
CA SER A 46 4.24 4.65 -9.50
C SER A 46 4.69 6.06 -9.15
N TYR A 47 4.35 7.01 -10.02
CA TYR A 47 4.63 8.44 -9.82
C TYR A 47 3.89 9.02 -8.62
N ASP A 48 2.66 8.57 -8.36
CA ASP A 48 1.86 9.06 -7.23
C ASP A 48 2.47 8.66 -5.88
N ALA A 49 3.19 7.55 -5.83
CA ALA A 49 3.82 7.08 -4.61
C ALA A 49 4.90 8.03 -4.10
N PHE A 50 5.65 8.68 -4.99
CA PHE A 50 6.61 9.71 -4.60
C PHE A 50 5.93 10.89 -3.90
N PHE A 51 4.73 11.25 -4.34
CA PHE A 51 3.96 12.35 -3.78
C PHE A 51 3.49 12.05 -2.35
N PHE A 52 2.91 10.87 -2.10
CA PHE A 52 2.51 10.45 -0.76
C PHE A 52 3.70 10.15 0.16
N ALA A 53 4.77 9.59 -0.39
CA ALA A 53 6.00 9.34 0.37
C ALA A 53 6.65 10.65 0.82
N ARG A 54 6.64 11.70 -0.02
CA ARG A 54 7.11 13.04 0.36
C ARG A 54 6.33 13.58 1.56
N TRP A 55 5.00 13.53 1.52
CA TRP A 55 4.18 13.96 2.65
C TRP A 55 4.43 13.15 3.91
N GLY A 56 4.61 11.83 3.79
CA GLY A 56 5.02 10.98 4.91
C GLY A 56 6.37 11.39 5.47
N LYS A 57 7.33 11.74 4.61
CA LYS A 57 8.69 12.16 5.00
C LYS A 57 8.67 13.50 5.71
N GLU A 58 7.98 14.48 5.15
CA GLU A 58 7.80 15.79 5.78
C GLU A 58 7.07 15.68 7.12
N TYR A 59 6.12 14.75 7.24
CA TYR A 59 5.45 14.48 8.51
C TYR A 59 6.37 13.80 9.53
N LEU A 60 7.20 12.86 9.08
CA LEU A 60 8.22 12.23 9.91
C LEU A 60 9.24 13.25 10.43
N GLU A 61 9.65 14.20 9.59
CA GLU A 61 10.60 15.27 9.89
C GLU A 61 9.99 16.48 10.63
N GLY A 62 8.67 16.49 10.85
CA GLY A 62 7.96 17.62 11.49
C GLY A 62 7.83 18.88 10.62
N LYS A 63 8.07 18.77 9.31
CA LYS A 63 7.97 19.85 8.32
C LYS A 63 6.62 19.92 7.62
N PHE A 64 5.75 18.93 7.81
CA PHE A 64 4.43 18.90 7.18
C PHE A 64 3.53 19.98 7.77
N GLN A 65 3.17 20.98 6.95
CA GLN A 65 2.40 22.14 7.38
C GLN A 65 0.96 22.04 6.90
N THR A 66 0.07 21.57 7.78
CA THR A 66 -1.35 21.35 7.48
C THR A 66 -2.05 22.64 7.04
N LYS A 67 -2.80 22.63 5.92
CA LYS A 67 -3.51 23.77 5.31
C LYS A 67 -2.63 24.92 4.80
N GLU A 68 -1.32 24.86 5.00
CA GLU A 68 -0.38 25.82 4.44
C GLU A 68 -0.13 25.52 2.95
N ARG A 69 0.41 26.51 2.24
CA ARG A 69 0.80 26.37 0.83
C ARG A 69 1.88 25.32 0.67
N ASP A 70 1.77 24.47 -0.35
CA ASP A 70 2.84 23.55 -0.74
C ASP A 70 3.87 24.28 -1.61
N PRO A 71 5.10 24.53 -1.11
CA PRO A 71 6.08 25.34 -1.83
C PRO A 71 6.69 24.62 -3.03
N LEU A 72 6.52 23.31 -3.14
CA LEU A 72 7.17 22.48 -4.17
C LEU A 72 6.20 22.05 -5.28
N ARG A 73 4.94 22.45 -5.20
CA ARG A 73 3.90 22.01 -6.15
C ARG A 73 3.34 23.19 -6.92
N PHE A 74 3.20 23.02 -8.24
CA PHE A 74 2.71 24.05 -9.17
C PHE A 74 3.49 25.37 -9.09
N VAL A 75 4.81 25.33 -8.91
CA VAL A 75 5.65 26.54 -8.92
C VAL A 75 5.84 27.08 -10.36
N PRO A 76 5.79 28.40 -10.58
CA PRO A 76 5.54 29.49 -9.61
C PRO A 76 4.05 29.82 -9.40
N ASP A 77 3.13 29.17 -10.11
CA ASP A 77 1.69 29.50 -10.11
C ASP A 77 1.03 29.34 -8.73
N ASN A 78 1.57 28.51 -7.85
CA ASN A 78 1.15 28.34 -6.46
C ASN A 78 1.33 29.61 -5.60
N TYR A 79 2.22 30.53 -6.01
CA TYR A 79 2.38 31.84 -5.35
C TYR A 79 1.30 32.84 -5.79
N ILE A 80 0.71 32.63 -6.96
CA ILE A 80 -0.35 33.48 -7.52
C ILE A 80 -1.73 32.93 -7.11
N THR A 81 -1.84 31.60 -7.09
CA THR A 81 -3.08 30.88 -6.87
C THR A 81 -2.96 30.09 -5.57
N GLU A 82 -3.63 30.54 -4.50
CA GLU A 82 -3.62 29.88 -3.17
C GLU A 82 -4.36 28.52 -3.13
N ASN A 83 -4.62 27.91 -4.28
CA ASN A 83 -5.38 26.66 -4.39
C ASN A 83 -4.55 25.40 -4.10
N VAL A 84 -3.23 25.54 -3.93
CA VAL A 84 -2.31 24.41 -3.75
C VAL A 84 -1.80 24.38 -2.32
N THR A 85 -2.53 23.67 -1.47
CA THR A 85 -2.22 23.54 -0.05
C THR A 85 -2.00 22.09 0.34
N TYR A 86 -1.30 21.89 1.47
CA TYR A 86 -1.18 20.59 2.10
C TYR A 86 -2.54 20.08 2.58
N PRO A 87 -2.83 18.79 2.40
CA PRO A 87 -4.10 18.21 2.84
C PRO A 87 -4.22 18.23 4.36
N SER A 88 -5.44 18.47 4.83
CA SER A 88 -5.83 18.44 6.24
C SER A 88 -7.09 17.58 6.39
N PRO A 89 -7.00 16.35 6.94
CA PRO A 89 -5.83 15.72 7.55
C PRO A 89 -4.83 15.14 6.54
N ILE A 90 -3.63 14.80 7.01
CA ILE A 90 -2.63 14.05 6.23
C ILE A 90 -3.26 12.72 5.73
N PRO A 91 -2.99 12.28 4.49
CA PRO A 91 -3.46 10.99 4.02
C PRO A 91 -3.05 9.85 4.96
N MET A 92 -4.00 8.95 5.21
CA MET A 92 -3.81 7.85 6.16
C MET A 92 -2.61 6.97 5.79
N GLU A 93 -2.37 6.78 4.50
CA GLU A 93 -1.23 6.01 3.98
C GLU A 93 0.10 6.66 4.36
N SER A 94 0.27 7.96 4.07
CA SER A 94 1.46 8.74 4.44
C SER A 94 1.69 8.77 5.95
N TRP A 95 0.61 8.93 6.73
CA TRP A 95 0.66 8.90 8.18
C TRP A 95 1.11 7.54 8.72
N LEU A 96 0.54 6.45 8.20
CA LEU A 96 0.88 5.09 8.61
C LEU A 96 2.33 4.76 8.24
N GLY A 97 2.74 5.09 7.01
CA GLY A 97 4.12 4.93 6.54
C GLY A 97 5.12 5.68 7.42
N ALA A 98 4.83 6.94 7.78
CA ALA A 98 5.69 7.74 8.63
C ALA A 98 5.82 7.18 10.06
N ASN A 99 4.72 6.74 10.68
CA ASN A 99 4.78 6.15 12.02
C ASN A 99 5.54 4.81 12.02
N LEU A 100 5.33 3.97 11.02
CA LEU A 100 6.06 2.70 10.89
C LEU A 100 7.55 2.93 10.59
N ALA A 101 7.87 3.93 9.78
CA ALA A 101 9.26 4.34 9.51
C ALA A 101 9.94 4.84 10.78
N ARG A 102 9.24 5.63 11.60
CA ARG A 102 9.72 6.09 12.92
C ARG A 102 10.01 4.92 13.86
N ILE A 103 9.09 3.94 13.95
CA ILE A 103 9.26 2.77 14.82
C ILE A 103 10.45 1.91 14.38
N LYS A 104 10.63 1.71 13.07
CA LYS A 104 11.71 0.88 12.53
C LYS A 104 13.04 1.62 12.35
N ASN A 105 13.07 2.94 12.54
CA ASN A 105 14.21 3.81 12.19
C ASN A 105 14.69 3.60 10.75
N THR A 106 13.75 3.48 9.80
CA THR A 106 14.05 3.26 8.38
C THR A 106 13.50 4.37 7.50
N HIS A 107 13.90 4.39 6.24
CA HIS A 107 13.29 5.21 5.20
C HIS A 107 11.86 4.75 4.87
N ILE A 108 11.07 5.66 4.31
CA ILE A 108 9.65 5.42 4.02
C ILE A 108 9.48 4.47 2.84
N GLU A 109 10.40 4.51 1.91
CA GLU A 109 10.56 3.62 0.76
C GLU A 109 10.61 2.15 1.21
N ASN A 110 11.41 1.86 2.24
CA ASN A 110 11.53 0.51 2.80
C ASN A 110 10.23 0.06 3.48
N VAL A 111 9.48 0.99 4.07
CA VAL A 111 8.19 0.70 4.70
C VAL A 111 7.13 0.41 3.65
N ALA A 112 7.07 1.24 2.60
CA ALA A 112 6.15 1.10 1.47
C ALA A 112 6.21 -0.30 0.86
N LEU A 113 7.43 -0.83 0.74
CA LEU A 113 7.69 -2.09 0.06
C LEU A 113 6.90 -3.25 0.66
N TRP A 114 6.72 -3.32 1.98
CA TRP A 114 5.92 -4.37 2.61
C TRP A 114 4.54 -3.89 3.07
N LEU A 115 4.35 -2.60 3.32
CA LEU A 115 3.08 -2.06 3.78
C LEU A 115 1.98 -2.20 2.71
N THR A 116 2.27 -1.83 1.46
CA THR A 116 1.27 -1.88 0.38
C THR A 116 0.79 -3.30 0.09
N PRO A 117 1.68 -4.31 -0.08
CA PRO A 117 1.24 -5.69 -0.28
C PRO A 117 0.36 -6.21 0.87
N ILE A 118 0.72 -5.90 2.12
CA ILE A 118 -0.03 -6.35 3.29
C ILE A 118 -1.42 -5.69 3.34
N LEU A 119 -1.51 -4.37 3.13
CA LEU A 119 -2.79 -3.66 3.14
C LEU A 119 -3.72 -4.14 2.02
N SER A 120 -3.17 -4.43 0.84
CA SER A 120 -3.95 -4.95 -0.28
C SER A 120 -4.56 -6.31 0.02
N VAL A 121 -3.78 -7.21 0.60
CA VAL A 121 -4.24 -8.57 0.91
C VAL A 121 -5.21 -8.58 2.11
N LEU A 122 -5.14 -7.60 3.00
CA LEU A 122 -6.01 -7.48 4.17
C LEU A 122 -7.50 -7.39 3.81
N PHE A 123 -7.85 -6.89 2.62
CA PHE A 123 -9.22 -6.84 2.10
C PHE A 123 -9.91 -8.23 2.03
N VAL A 124 -9.13 -9.32 1.98
CA VAL A 124 -9.66 -10.69 2.04
C VAL A 124 -10.50 -10.94 3.29
N ILE A 125 -10.10 -10.37 4.43
CA ILE A 125 -10.75 -10.58 5.72
C ILE A 125 -12.22 -10.12 5.70
N PRO A 126 -12.54 -8.83 5.43
CA PRO A 126 -13.92 -8.38 5.40
C PRO A 126 -14.74 -9.08 4.31
N LEU A 127 -14.13 -9.43 3.18
CA LEU A 127 -14.82 -10.17 2.11
C LEU A 127 -15.31 -11.54 2.59
N ILE A 128 -14.43 -12.34 3.20
CA ILE A 128 -14.78 -13.67 3.67
C ILE A 128 -15.76 -13.60 4.83
N LEU A 129 -15.56 -12.67 5.77
CA LEU A 129 -16.50 -12.47 6.88
C LEU A 129 -17.90 -12.07 6.42
N TYR A 130 -18.00 -11.26 5.36
CA TYR A 130 -19.28 -10.90 4.75
C TYR A 130 -20.00 -12.13 4.19
N PHE A 131 -19.32 -12.94 3.36
CA PHE A 131 -19.92 -14.14 2.79
C PHE A 131 -20.20 -15.25 3.82
N TRP A 132 -19.40 -15.29 4.89
CA TRP A 132 -19.66 -16.16 6.03
C TRP A 132 -20.98 -15.82 6.74
N LYS A 133 -21.32 -14.52 6.83
CA LYS A 133 -22.57 -14.06 7.45
C LYS A 133 -23.81 -14.41 6.63
N ILE A 134 -23.68 -14.65 5.33
CA ILE A 134 -24.77 -14.98 4.39
C ILE A 134 -24.80 -16.49 4.09
N ASP A 135 -24.11 -17.30 4.91
CA ASP A 135 -24.03 -18.76 4.77
C ASP A 135 -23.48 -19.25 3.41
N LEU A 136 -22.68 -18.42 2.73
CA LEU A 136 -22.03 -18.74 1.45
C LEU A 136 -20.49 -18.67 1.54
N PRO A 137 -19.84 -19.40 2.46
CA PRO A 137 -18.40 -19.26 2.73
C PRO A 137 -17.50 -19.62 1.54
N ILE A 138 -17.93 -20.57 0.70
CA ILE A 138 -17.19 -21.02 -0.49
C ILE A 138 -17.17 -19.93 -1.57
N ALA A 139 -18.26 -19.16 -1.71
CA ALA A 139 -18.33 -18.01 -2.61
C ALA A 139 -17.36 -16.90 -2.16
N GLY A 140 -17.26 -16.65 -0.85
CA GLY A 140 -16.29 -15.70 -0.29
C GLY A 140 -14.84 -16.12 -0.54
N PHE A 141 -14.52 -17.40 -0.33
CA PHE A 141 -13.18 -17.94 -0.57
C PHE A 141 -12.77 -17.89 -2.05
N SER A 142 -13.64 -18.35 -2.94
CA SER A 142 -13.38 -18.29 -4.40
C SER A 142 -13.27 -16.85 -4.91
N GLY A 143 -14.07 -15.93 -4.35
CA GLY A 143 -13.95 -14.49 -4.62
C GLY A 143 -12.62 -13.91 -4.14
N ALA A 144 -12.19 -14.27 -2.93
CA ALA A 144 -10.92 -13.84 -2.36
C ALA A 144 -9.74 -14.31 -3.21
N LEU A 145 -9.64 -15.61 -3.51
CA LEU A 145 -8.58 -16.17 -4.37
C LEU A 145 -8.54 -15.51 -5.75
N ARG A 146 -9.71 -15.28 -6.36
CA ARG A 146 -9.76 -14.63 -7.68
C ARG A 146 -9.23 -13.19 -7.64
N LYS A 147 -9.39 -12.48 -6.51
CA LYS A 147 -8.91 -11.11 -6.31
C LYS A 147 -7.43 -11.05 -5.89
N THR A 148 -6.92 -12.05 -5.18
CA THR A 148 -5.53 -12.10 -4.70
C THR A 148 -4.55 -12.64 -5.73
N ASP A 149 -4.92 -13.71 -6.45
CA ASP A 149 -3.97 -14.56 -7.19
C ASP A 149 -4.18 -14.54 -8.70
N LEU A 150 -5.41 -14.28 -9.18
CA LEU A 150 -5.70 -14.47 -10.59
C LEU A 150 -5.25 -13.26 -11.40
N TYR A 151 -4.22 -13.50 -12.23
CA TYR A 151 -3.71 -12.74 -13.39
C TYR A 151 -4.74 -11.95 -14.23
N ILE A 152 -6.04 -12.16 -14.06
CA ILE A 152 -7.11 -11.46 -14.77
C ILE A 152 -7.36 -10.06 -14.19
N ASN A 153 -7.02 -9.79 -12.92
CA ASN A 153 -7.10 -8.45 -12.34
C ASN A 153 -5.74 -7.74 -12.32
N TYR A 154 -5.11 -7.64 -13.50
CA TYR A 154 -3.87 -6.86 -13.70
C TYR A 154 -3.94 -5.48 -13.03
N SER A 155 -5.10 -4.82 -13.09
CA SER A 155 -5.30 -3.51 -12.47
C SER A 155 -5.12 -3.54 -10.95
N TYR A 156 -5.66 -4.55 -10.25
CA TYR A 156 -5.54 -4.63 -8.79
C TYR A 156 -4.13 -5.02 -8.34
N ILE A 157 -3.50 -5.99 -9.00
CA ILE A 157 -2.13 -6.42 -8.68
C ILE A 157 -1.12 -5.30 -9.02
N PHE A 158 -1.23 -4.69 -10.20
CA PHE A 158 -0.33 -3.61 -10.62
C PHE A 158 -0.44 -2.37 -9.71
N LYS A 159 -1.66 -2.01 -9.28
CA LYS A 159 -1.86 -0.89 -8.34
C LYS A 159 -1.46 -1.20 -6.90
N SER A 160 -1.41 -2.47 -6.52
CA SER A 160 -1.05 -2.90 -5.15
C SER A 160 0.37 -3.43 -4.99
N CYS A 161 1.12 -3.57 -6.08
CA CYS A 161 2.54 -3.85 -6.03
C CYS A 161 3.32 -2.57 -5.68
N PHE A 162 3.81 -2.52 -4.44
CA PHE A 162 4.92 -1.64 -4.02
C PHE A 162 4.69 -0.12 -4.19
N CYS A 163 3.44 0.35 -4.12
CA CYS A 163 3.08 1.76 -4.29
C CYS A 163 2.14 2.32 -3.23
N PHE A 164 2.44 3.54 -2.78
CA PHE A 164 1.46 4.43 -2.17
C PHE A 164 0.61 5.04 -3.30
N SER A 165 -0.60 4.54 -3.57
CA SER A 165 -1.44 5.06 -4.66
C SER A 165 -2.83 5.42 -4.15
N ARG A 166 -3.23 6.67 -4.37
CA ARG A 166 -4.55 7.22 -3.99
C ARG A 166 -5.59 6.95 -5.07
N ASP A 167 -5.80 5.69 -5.39
CA ASP A 167 -6.84 5.23 -6.32
C ASP A 167 -8.07 4.64 -5.60
N PHE A 168 -8.26 4.99 -4.33
CA PHE A 168 -9.46 4.68 -3.55
C PHE A 168 -10.14 5.95 -3.05
#